data_AF-A0A817NNE5-F1
#
_entry.id   AF-A0A817NNE5-F1
#
_cell.length_a   1.000
_cell.length_b   1.000
_cell.length_c   1.000
_cell.angle_alpha   90.00
_cell.angle_beta   90.00
_cell.angle_gamma   90.00
#
_symmetry.space_group_name_H-M   'P 1'
#
loop_
_entity.id
_entity.type
_entity.pdbx_description
1 polymer ?
#
loop_
_entity_poly.entity_id
_entity_poly.type
_entity_poly.pdbx_seq_one_letter_code
_entity_poly.pdbx_strand_id
1 'polypeptide(L)'
;MISKLLLLLFYLIIYCFAQYEVDPNGYVMFCPCMGRFGNQAEQFLGAISFARALNRTLILPHWVEYPSRSLTSKQIPFDRYFQVEPLRDYLKVILMNDFMIHLADKVWPKGKRYGILEKKIIFKILNVYFVFKVFCYDAQVNEKNDKKGCRAKDGNPFGPFWSHFNIDFDDDVFFQPLFYDIITANNWNTKYPSIEYPVFAFSGPPGTDQHNIHIGKYFVYSNYIQKQAENFLNKHQISPDTLLAIHLRNGIDFVSYYT
;
A
#
# COMPACT_ATOMS: atom_id res chain seq x y z
N MET A 1 6.74 -30.93 34.44
CA MET A 1 7.14 -30.62 33.04
C MET A 1 5.95 -30.42 32.10
N ILE A 2 4.92 -31.28 32.15
CA ILE A 2 3.70 -31.18 31.31
C ILE A 2 2.97 -29.83 31.45
N SER A 3 2.85 -29.29 32.66
CA SER A 3 2.24 -27.96 32.89
C SER A 3 2.99 -26.80 32.21
N LYS A 4 4.33 -26.85 32.17
CA LYS A 4 5.14 -25.82 31.48
C LYS A 4 5.03 -25.94 29.96
N LEU A 5 4.90 -27.15 29.43
CA LEU A 5 4.68 -27.40 28.00
C LEU A 5 3.29 -26.93 27.55
N LEU A 6 2.25 -27.16 28.36
CA LEU A 6 0.90 -26.68 28.11
C LEU A 6 0.80 -25.15 28.18
N LEU A 7 1.51 -24.51 29.13
CA LEU A 7 1.64 -23.04 29.19
C LEU A 7 2.36 -22.47 27.97
N LEU A 8 3.42 -23.12 27.50
CA LEU A 8 4.17 -22.69 26.32
C LEU A 8 3.34 -22.86 25.03
N LEU A 9 2.61 -23.96 24.90
CA LEU A 9 1.66 -24.20 23.80
C LEU A 9 0.51 -23.18 23.83
N PHE A 10 -0.05 -22.87 25.01
CA PHE A 10 -1.08 -21.86 25.16
C PHE A 10 -0.56 -20.46 24.81
N TYR A 11 0.67 -20.13 25.22
CA TYR A 11 1.33 -18.86 24.87
C TYR A 11 1.61 -18.75 23.37
N LEU A 12 2.07 -19.84 22.72
CA LEU A 12 2.28 -19.91 21.26
C LEU A 12 0.96 -19.81 20.48
N ILE A 13 -0.11 -20.41 20.99
CA ILE A 13 -1.46 -20.31 20.41
C ILE A 13 -1.98 -18.87 20.52
N ILE A 14 -1.84 -18.22 21.67
CA ILE A 14 -2.22 -16.80 21.84
C ILE A 14 -1.38 -15.90 20.92
N TYR A 15 -0.07 -16.12 20.83
CA TYR A 15 0.80 -15.38 19.90
C TYR A 15 0.37 -15.53 18.44
N CYS A 16 -0.11 -16.73 18.06
CA CYS A 16 -0.61 -16.99 16.71
C CYS A 16 -1.95 -16.26 16.43
N PHE A 17 -2.83 -16.12 17.44
CA PHE A 17 -4.09 -15.40 17.29
C PHE A 17 -3.98 -13.87 17.36
N ALA A 18 -2.95 -13.34 18.02
CA ALA A 18 -2.73 -11.90 18.20
C ALA A 18 -2.06 -11.19 16.99
N GLN A 19 -1.65 -11.91 15.95
CA GLN A 19 -0.82 -11.34 14.88
C GLN A 19 -1.56 -10.30 14.01
N TYR A 20 -2.89 -10.36 13.94
CA TYR A 20 -3.70 -9.50 13.06
C TYR A 20 -4.94 -8.95 13.77
N GLU A 21 -4.71 -8.08 14.77
CA GLU A 21 -5.77 -7.25 15.36
C GLU A 21 -6.15 -6.08 14.44
N VAL A 22 -7.42 -5.70 14.48
CA VAL A 22 -7.93 -4.55 13.71
C VAL A 22 -7.47 -3.25 14.37
N ASP A 23 -6.81 -2.38 13.62
CA ASP A 23 -6.43 -1.04 14.10
C ASP A 23 -7.69 -0.15 14.15
N PRO A 24 -8.10 0.32 15.33
CA PRO A 24 -9.29 1.19 15.46
C PRO A 24 -9.11 2.54 14.78
N ASN A 25 -7.88 2.97 14.47
CA ASN A 25 -7.62 4.18 13.70
C ASN A 25 -7.80 3.96 12.19
N GLY A 26 -7.87 2.71 11.74
CA GLY A 26 -8.01 2.35 10.33
C GLY A 26 -6.70 2.37 9.55
N TYR A 27 -6.84 2.25 8.23
CA TYR A 27 -5.76 1.93 7.31
C TYR A 27 -5.68 2.92 6.14
N VAL A 28 -4.49 3.03 5.57
CA VAL A 28 -4.23 3.73 4.30
C VAL A 28 -3.63 2.73 3.32
N MET A 29 -4.19 2.65 2.12
CA MET A 29 -3.62 1.89 1.00
C MET A 29 -3.66 2.74 -0.25
N PHE A 30 -2.79 2.45 -1.19
CA PHE A 30 -2.73 3.19 -2.44
C PHE A 30 -2.11 2.33 -3.54
N CYS A 31 -2.35 2.70 -4.80
CA CYS A 31 -1.55 2.17 -5.90
C CYS A 31 -0.31 3.05 -6.15
N PRO A 32 0.92 2.51 -6.15
CA PRO A 32 2.11 3.19 -6.66
C PRO A 32 2.11 3.19 -8.20
N CYS A 33 1.05 3.76 -8.78
CA CYS A 33 0.70 3.66 -10.20
C CYS A 33 1.38 4.72 -11.09
N MET A 34 2.22 5.61 -10.53
CA MET A 34 2.87 6.70 -11.26
C MET A 34 4.38 6.46 -11.39
N GLY A 35 4.86 6.36 -12.64
CA GLY A 35 6.28 6.20 -12.94
C GLY A 35 6.86 4.82 -12.61
N ARG A 36 8.20 4.76 -12.52
CA ARG A 36 8.96 3.53 -12.19
C ARG A 36 9.42 3.56 -10.73
N PHE A 37 10.23 2.58 -10.34
CA PHE A 37 10.70 2.39 -8.96
C PHE A 37 11.13 3.69 -8.26
N GLY A 38 11.95 4.55 -8.90
CA GLY A 38 12.38 5.81 -8.29
C GLY A 38 11.23 6.78 -7.96
N ASN A 39 10.25 6.92 -8.85
CA ASN A 39 9.04 7.72 -8.59
C ASN A 39 8.19 7.10 -7.49
N GLN A 40 8.00 5.77 -7.56
CA GLN A 40 7.22 5.05 -6.56
C GLN A 40 7.84 5.17 -5.17
N ALA A 41 9.18 5.09 -5.07
CA ALA A 41 9.90 5.23 -3.81
C ALA A 41 9.75 6.64 -3.22
N GLU A 42 9.87 7.69 -4.03
CA GLU A 42 9.68 9.08 -3.59
C GLU A 42 8.23 9.35 -3.15
N GLN A 43 7.25 8.89 -3.92
CA GLN A 43 5.83 8.98 -3.57
C GLN A 43 5.48 8.17 -2.32
N PHE A 44 6.15 7.05 -2.10
CA PHE A 44 5.96 6.23 -0.90
C PHE A 44 6.41 6.96 0.37
N LEU A 45 7.42 7.83 0.30
CA LEU A 45 7.78 8.70 1.42
C LEU A 45 6.63 9.65 1.79
N GLY A 46 5.96 10.23 0.79
CA GLY A 46 4.74 11.03 1.01
C GLY A 46 3.63 10.22 1.67
N ALA A 47 3.40 8.99 1.20
CA ALA A 47 2.40 8.09 1.77
C ALA A 47 2.69 7.71 3.23
N ILE A 48 3.96 7.49 3.59
CA ILE A 48 4.40 7.25 4.97
C ILE A 48 4.05 8.45 5.85
N SER A 49 4.41 9.65 5.42
CA SER A 49 4.18 10.86 6.20
C SER A 49 2.69 11.15 6.36
N PHE A 50 1.91 10.94 5.32
CA PHE A 50 0.46 11.06 5.36
C PHE A 50 -0.19 10.06 6.33
N ALA A 51 0.11 8.76 6.20
CA ALA A 51 -0.45 7.73 7.09
C ALA A 51 -0.08 7.96 8.56
N ARG A 52 1.17 8.38 8.81
CA ARG A 52 1.65 8.73 10.15
C ARG A 52 0.92 9.95 10.70
N ALA A 53 0.71 11.00 9.90
CA ALA A 53 -0.02 12.20 10.31
C ALA A 53 -1.49 11.90 10.67
N LEU A 54 -2.10 10.92 9.97
CA LEU A 54 -3.45 10.46 10.26
C LEU A 54 -3.53 9.48 11.44
N ASN A 55 -2.39 8.99 11.96
CA ASN A 55 -2.30 7.87 12.90
C ASN A 55 -2.94 6.56 12.40
N ARG A 56 -2.90 6.32 11.09
CA ARG A 56 -3.45 5.13 10.45
C ARG A 56 -2.36 4.13 10.10
N THR A 57 -2.69 2.84 10.11
CA THR A 57 -1.76 1.80 9.66
C THR A 57 -1.58 1.88 8.13
N LEU A 58 -0.34 1.99 7.66
CA LEU A 58 -0.05 1.99 6.22
C LEU A 58 0.02 0.55 5.71
N ILE A 59 -0.80 0.24 4.71
CA ILE A 59 -0.75 -1.02 3.98
C ILE A 59 0.34 -0.89 2.92
N LEU A 60 1.43 -1.62 3.10
CA LEU A 60 2.61 -1.60 2.24
C LEU A 60 2.23 -2.17 0.86
N PRO A 61 2.20 -1.35 -0.20
CA PRO A 61 1.75 -1.80 -1.51
C PRO A 61 2.79 -2.73 -2.15
N HIS A 62 2.37 -3.47 -3.17
CA HIS A 62 3.33 -4.07 -4.10
C HIS A 62 3.95 -2.99 -4.97
N TRP A 63 5.26 -3.08 -5.23
CA TRP A 63 5.95 -2.31 -6.25
C TRP A 63 5.43 -2.68 -7.63
N VAL A 64 5.38 -1.72 -8.54
CA VAL A 64 4.91 -1.92 -9.91
C VAL A 64 6.11 -1.95 -10.85
N GLU A 65 6.35 -3.10 -11.47
CA GLU A 65 7.37 -3.26 -12.49
C GLU A 65 6.78 -3.38 -13.89
N TYR A 66 7.56 -2.95 -14.88
CA TYR A 66 7.21 -3.00 -16.31
C TYR A 66 8.25 -3.84 -17.05
N PRO A 67 8.15 -5.18 -17.03
CA PRO A 67 9.08 -6.02 -17.74
C PRO A 67 9.01 -5.78 -19.25
N SER A 68 10.18 -5.69 -19.89
CA SER A 68 10.28 -5.64 -21.36
C SER A 68 9.55 -6.86 -21.94
N ARG A 69 8.61 -6.61 -22.87
CA ARG A 69 7.73 -7.61 -23.51
C ARG A 69 6.54 -8.11 -22.68
N SER A 70 6.20 -7.45 -21.57
CA SER A 70 4.92 -7.66 -20.89
C SER A 70 3.90 -6.62 -21.33
N LEU A 71 2.67 -7.04 -21.62
CA LEU A 71 1.54 -6.13 -21.88
C LEU A 71 0.96 -5.53 -20.58
N THR A 72 1.26 -6.16 -19.44
CA THR A 72 0.77 -5.76 -18.12
C THR A 72 1.93 -5.50 -17.16
N SER A 73 1.70 -4.65 -16.16
CA SER A 73 2.62 -4.51 -15.04
C SER A 73 2.68 -5.77 -14.18
N LYS A 74 3.76 -5.92 -13.40
CA LYS A 74 3.91 -6.92 -12.34
C LYS A 74 3.87 -6.26 -10.97
N GLN A 75 3.13 -6.86 -10.04
CA GLN A 75 3.02 -6.43 -8.67
C GLN A 75 4.00 -7.24 -7.81
N ILE A 76 5.09 -6.61 -7.40
CA ILE A 76 6.16 -7.23 -6.60
C ILE A 76 5.94 -6.89 -5.13
N PRO A 77 5.85 -7.88 -4.23
CA PRO A 77 5.70 -7.63 -2.80
C PRO A 77 6.73 -6.68 -2.22
N PHE A 78 6.34 -5.81 -1.29
CA PHE A 78 7.24 -4.87 -0.62
C PHE A 78 8.45 -5.59 -0.01
N ASP A 79 8.17 -6.69 0.69
CA ASP A 79 9.12 -7.54 1.41
C ASP A 79 10.06 -8.34 0.48
N ARG A 80 9.80 -8.31 -0.84
CA ARG A 80 10.77 -8.79 -1.82
C ARG A 80 12.04 -7.94 -1.82
N TYR A 81 11.90 -6.62 -1.66
CA TYR A 81 13.00 -5.67 -1.78
C TYR A 81 13.49 -5.16 -0.44
N PHE A 82 12.59 -4.97 0.53
CA PHE A 82 12.92 -4.35 1.80
C PHE A 82 12.48 -5.21 2.98
N GLN A 83 13.17 -5.12 4.10
CA GLN A 83 12.71 -5.69 5.36
C GLN A 83 11.53 -4.86 5.90
N VAL A 84 10.58 -5.51 6.57
CA VAL A 84 9.39 -4.83 7.13
C VAL A 84 9.67 -4.27 8.54
N GLU A 85 10.40 -5.01 9.38
CA GLU A 85 10.60 -4.64 10.79
C GLU A 85 11.22 -3.25 10.98
N PRO A 86 12.27 -2.82 10.24
CA PRO A 86 12.82 -1.48 10.44
C PRO A 86 11.79 -0.38 10.21
N LEU A 87 10.86 -0.56 9.26
CA LEU A 87 9.80 0.41 9.01
C LEU A 87 8.73 0.42 10.10
N ARG A 88 8.47 -0.73 10.75
CA ARG A 88 7.55 -0.84 11.91
C ARG A 88 8.00 0.00 13.10
N ASP A 89 9.31 0.21 13.26
CA ASP A 89 9.85 1.08 14.30
C ASP A 89 9.50 2.57 14.07
N TYR A 90 9.10 2.94 12.85
CA TYR A 90 8.78 4.33 12.49
C TYR A 90 7.28 4.61 12.35
N LEU A 91 6.50 3.68 11.81
CA LEU A 91 5.04 3.78 11.74
C LEU A 91 4.37 2.39 11.78
N LYS A 92 3.07 2.35 12.10
CA LYS A 92 2.27 1.14 11.99
C LYS A 92 2.15 0.73 10.52
N VAL A 93 2.60 -0.48 10.19
CA VAL A 93 2.54 -1.02 8.82
C VAL A 93 2.07 -2.47 8.79
N ILE A 94 1.42 -2.84 7.69
CA ILE A 94 1.04 -4.22 7.37
C ILE A 94 1.31 -4.49 5.89
N LEU A 95 1.73 -5.70 5.52
CA LEU A 95 1.87 -6.07 4.12
C LEU A 95 0.51 -6.12 3.43
N MET A 96 0.43 -5.72 2.15
CA MET A 96 -0.81 -5.81 1.37
C MET A 96 -1.39 -7.23 1.37
N ASN A 97 -0.57 -8.27 1.17
CA ASN A 97 -1.03 -9.65 1.21
C ASN A 97 -1.65 -10.01 2.56
N ASP A 98 -0.96 -9.69 3.65
CA ASP A 98 -1.43 -9.95 5.01
C ASP A 98 -2.75 -9.23 5.30
N PHE A 99 -2.86 -7.96 4.91
CA PHE A 99 -4.11 -7.21 5.06
C PHE A 99 -5.25 -7.88 4.27
N MET A 100 -5.01 -8.21 3.01
CA MET A 100 -6.03 -8.81 2.15
C MET A 100 -6.47 -10.20 2.62
N ILE A 101 -5.57 -11.00 3.20
CA ILE A 101 -5.86 -12.35 3.69
C ILE A 101 -6.54 -12.32 5.06
N HIS A 102 -6.07 -11.48 5.98
CA HIS A 102 -6.44 -11.59 7.40
C HIS A 102 -7.45 -10.55 7.88
N LEU A 103 -7.53 -9.40 7.20
CA LEU A 103 -8.27 -8.22 7.68
C LEU A 103 -9.31 -7.67 6.71
N ALA A 104 -9.08 -7.74 5.39
CA ALA A 104 -9.97 -7.12 4.39
C ALA A 104 -11.42 -7.55 4.58
N ASP A 105 -11.73 -8.86 4.63
CA ASP A 105 -13.11 -9.34 4.82
C ASP A 105 -13.76 -8.91 6.15
N LYS A 106 -12.96 -8.49 7.16
CA LYS A 106 -13.46 -8.02 8.46
C LYS A 106 -13.78 -6.53 8.47
N VAL A 107 -12.91 -5.70 7.89
CA VAL A 107 -12.98 -4.22 7.99
C VAL A 107 -13.34 -3.52 6.67
N TRP A 108 -13.15 -4.22 5.56
CA TRP A 108 -13.33 -3.71 4.21
C TRP A 108 -13.92 -4.83 3.33
N PRO A 109 -15.15 -5.30 3.60
CA PRO A 109 -15.72 -6.41 2.85
C PRO A 109 -16.18 -5.93 1.47
N LYS A 110 -16.17 -6.87 0.51
CA LYS A 110 -16.74 -6.66 -0.83
C LYS A 110 -18.22 -6.31 -0.75
N GLY A 111 -18.64 -5.21 -1.36
CA GLY A 111 -20.03 -4.85 -1.50
C GLY A 111 -20.79 -5.79 -2.44
N LYS A 112 -22.12 -5.82 -2.28
CA LYS A 112 -23.11 -6.49 -3.16
C LYS A 112 -23.09 -8.02 -3.25
N ARG A 113 -22.59 -8.76 -2.25
CA ARG A 113 -23.07 -10.13 -2.00
C ARG A 113 -24.30 -10.10 -1.09
N TYR A 114 -25.48 -9.91 -1.68
CA TYR A 114 -26.77 -10.11 -1.01
C TYR A 114 -26.97 -11.61 -0.70
N GLY A 115 -26.23 -12.17 0.27
CA GLY A 115 -26.26 -13.62 0.54
C GLY A 115 -25.89 -14.05 1.96
N ILE A 116 -25.52 -13.15 2.87
CA ILE A 116 -25.26 -13.51 4.27
C ILE A 116 -26.20 -12.69 5.15
N LEU A 117 -27.30 -13.32 5.55
CA LEU A 117 -28.47 -12.70 6.18
C LEU A 117 -28.28 -12.32 7.66
N GLU A 118 -27.18 -12.69 8.31
CA GLU A 118 -27.09 -12.56 9.77
C GLU A 118 -26.34 -11.34 10.28
N LYS A 119 -25.42 -10.74 9.51
CA LYS A 119 -24.73 -9.50 9.90
C LYS A 119 -25.52 -8.23 9.55
N LYS A 120 -26.67 -8.35 8.90
CA LYS A 120 -27.44 -7.22 8.35
C LYS A 120 -28.13 -6.35 9.41
N ILE A 121 -28.46 -6.88 10.59
CA ILE A 121 -29.36 -6.19 11.52
C ILE A 121 -28.67 -5.02 12.23
N ILE A 122 -27.47 -5.21 12.80
CA ILE A 122 -26.73 -4.13 13.49
C ILE A 122 -26.27 -3.04 12.50
N PHE A 123 -25.75 -3.42 11.34
CA PHE A 123 -25.25 -2.45 10.35
C PHE A 123 -26.36 -1.68 9.63
N LYS A 124 -27.55 -2.29 9.45
CA LYS A 124 -28.74 -1.60 8.92
C LYS A 124 -29.31 -0.60 9.92
N ILE A 125 -29.21 -0.86 11.23
CA ILE A 125 -29.65 0.08 12.28
C ILE A 125 -28.75 1.32 12.33
N LEU A 126 -27.44 1.17 12.02
CA LEU A 126 -26.47 2.27 12.05
C LEU A 126 -26.23 2.97 10.70
N ASN A 127 -26.86 2.53 9.59
CA ASN A 127 -26.58 3.01 8.23
C ASN A 127 -25.09 2.94 7.81
N VAL A 128 -24.30 2.04 8.40
CA VAL A 128 -22.87 1.90 8.09
C VAL A 128 -22.70 0.79 7.04
N TYR A 129 -22.36 1.17 5.81
CA TYR A 129 -22.02 0.25 4.72
C TYR A 129 -20.51 0.19 4.54
N PHE A 130 -19.89 -0.88 5.04
CA PHE A 130 -18.50 -1.18 4.70
C PHE A 130 -18.46 -1.81 3.31
N VAL A 131 -17.99 -1.05 2.33
CA VAL A 131 -17.81 -1.49 0.94
C VAL A 131 -16.44 -1.04 0.45
N PHE A 132 -15.99 -1.59 -0.67
CA PHE A 132 -14.72 -1.17 -1.28
C PHE A 132 -14.86 0.23 -1.89
N LYS A 133 -14.59 1.26 -1.08
CA LYS A 133 -14.54 2.66 -1.51
C LYS A 133 -13.15 3.03 -2.02
N VAL A 134 -13.06 3.78 -3.11
CA VAL A 134 -11.80 4.39 -3.59
C VAL A 134 -11.84 5.90 -3.50
N PHE A 135 -10.73 6.49 -3.08
CA PHE A 135 -10.54 7.92 -2.93
C PHE A 135 -9.80 8.50 -4.14
N CYS A 136 -10.32 9.63 -4.62
CA CYS A 136 -9.67 10.49 -5.61
C CYS A 136 -10.05 11.96 -5.35
N TYR A 137 -9.27 12.88 -5.90
CA TYR A 137 -9.45 14.30 -5.63
C TYR A 137 -10.83 14.80 -6.06
N ASP A 138 -11.20 14.47 -7.30
CA ASP A 138 -12.48 14.80 -7.92
C ASP A 138 -12.88 13.72 -8.94
N ALA A 139 -14.13 13.76 -9.37
CA ALA A 139 -14.71 12.83 -10.33
C ALA A 139 -14.15 13.03 -11.73
N GLN A 140 -13.63 11.96 -12.34
CA GLN A 140 -13.17 11.95 -13.72
C GLN A 140 -14.26 11.37 -14.64
N VAL A 141 -14.45 12.00 -15.80
CA VAL A 141 -15.37 11.50 -16.83
C VAL A 141 -14.72 10.32 -17.56
N ASN A 142 -15.48 9.23 -17.71
CA ASN A 142 -15.12 8.12 -18.58
C ASN A 142 -15.67 8.39 -19.99
N GLU A 143 -14.78 8.69 -20.92
CA GLU A 143 -15.10 9.01 -22.32
C GLU A 143 -15.89 7.90 -23.05
N LYS A 144 -15.89 6.67 -22.55
CA LYS A 144 -16.58 5.54 -23.19
C LYS A 144 -18.05 5.42 -22.80
N ASN A 145 -18.46 5.96 -21.66
CA ASN A 145 -19.82 5.75 -21.13
C ASN A 145 -20.38 6.92 -20.32
N ASP A 146 -19.72 8.08 -20.36
CA ASP A 146 -20.05 9.31 -19.62
C ASP A 146 -20.22 9.15 -18.11
N LYS A 147 -19.76 8.03 -17.53
CA LYS A 147 -19.80 7.81 -16.10
C LYS A 147 -18.70 8.61 -15.42
N LYS A 148 -19.04 9.24 -14.30
CA LYS A 148 -18.13 9.97 -13.43
C LYS A 148 -17.69 9.07 -12.28
N GLY A 149 -16.40 9.05 -11.97
CA GLY A 149 -15.85 8.25 -10.87
C GLY A 149 -14.34 8.42 -10.73
N CYS A 150 -13.71 7.67 -9.82
CA CYS A 150 -12.26 7.76 -9.62
C CYS A 150 -11.44 7.04 -10.69
N ARG A 151 -12.07 6.22 -11.55
CA ARG A 151 -11.42 5.47 -12.65
C ARG A 151 -10.19 4.69 -12.18
N ALA A 152 -10.22 4.19 -10.94
CA ALA A 152 -9.06 3.64 -10.25
C ALA A 152 -8.50 2.34 -10.84
N LYS A 153 -9.20 1.72 -11.79
CA LYS A 153 -8.80 0.51 -12.52
C LYS A 153 -8.60 0.75 -14.02
N ASP A 154 -8.63 1.99 -14.48
CA ASP A 154 -8.53 2.29 -15.91
C ASP A 154 -7.06 2.27 -16.38
N GLY A 155 -6.78 1.38 -17.32
CA GLY A 155 -5.47 1.27 -17.95
C GLY A 155 -4.44 0.50 -17.10
N ASN A 156 -3.18 0.62 -17.52
CA ASN A 156 -2.01 -0.03 -16.89
C ASN A 156 -1.15 1.09 -16.27
N PRO A 157 -0.76 1.00 -14.98
CA PRO A 157 -0.84 -0.16 -14.07
C PRO A 157 -2.07 -0.28 -13.19
N PHE A 158 -3.00 0.68 -13.24
CA PHE A 158 -4.16 0.77 -12.37
C PHE A 158 -5.01 -0.52 -12.30
N GLY A 159 -5.52 -0.99 -13.44
CA GLY A 159 -6.36 -2.19 -13.49
C GLY A 159 -5.65 -3.44 -12.98
N PRO A 160 -4.48 -3.80 -13.55
CA PRO A 160 -3.69 -4.94 -13.09
C PRO A 160 -3.35 -4.92 -11.60
N PHE A 161 -3.01 -3.75 -11.05
CA PHE A 161 -2.64 -3.61 -9.64
C PHE A 161 -3.79 -4.04 -8.71
N TRP A 162 -4.98 -3.48 -8.87
CA TRP A 162 -6.12 -3.82 -8.01
C TRP A 162 -6.65 -5.23 -8.28
N SER A 163 -6.65 -5.66 -9.54
CA SER A 163 -7.06 -7.02 -9.91
C SER A 163 -6.15 -8.11 -9.33
N HIS A 164 -4.85 -7.82 -9.11
CA HIS A 164 -3.93 -8.76 -8.45
C HIS A 164 -4.42 -9.18 -7.05
N PHE A 165 -5.08 -8.27 -6.33
CA PHE A 165 -5.65 -8.50 -5.01
C PHE A 165 -7.15 -8.80 -5.03
N ASN A 166 -7.73 -9.01 -6.22
CA ASN A 166 -9.16 -9.21 -6.40
C ASN A 166 -10.00 -8.07 -5.78
N ILE A 167 -9.54 -6.82 -5.95
CA ILE A 167 -10.23 -5.61 -5.50
C ILE A 167 -11.02 -5.01 -6.67
N ASP A 168 -12.32 -4.79 -6.43
CA ASP A 168 -13.24 -4.08 -7.30
C ASP A 168 -14.00 -3.06 -6.46
N PHE A 169 -13.91 -1.78 -6.81
CA PHE A 169 -14.52 -0.73 -6.01
C PHE A 169 -16.03 -0.64 -6.24
N ASP A 170 -16.78 -0.57 -5.15
CA ASP A 170 -18.24 -0.45 -5.13
C ASP A 170 -18.71 1.01 -5.22
N ASP A 171 -17.86 1.94 -4.79
CA ASP A 171 -18.20 3.36 -4.64
C ASP A 171 -16.95 4.26 -4.68
N ASP A 172 -17.15 5.53 -5.00
CA ASP A 172 -16.11 6.55 -5.11
C ASP A 172 -16.24 7.59 -3.98
N VAL A 173 -15.12 8.07 -3.47
CA VAL A 173 -15.05 9.16 -2.48
C VAL A 173 -14.22 10.31 -3.03
N PHE A 174 -14.88 11.43 -3.27
CA PHE A 174 -14.26 12.67 -3.74
C PHE A 174 -13.88 13.53 -2.54
N PHE A 175 -12.58 13.76 -2.34
CA PHE A 175 -12.10 14.38 -1.11
C PHE A 175 -11.85 15.88 -1.18
N GLN A 176 -12.03 16.52 -2.34
CA GLN A 176 -11.99 17.98 -2.45
C GLN A 176 -12.83 18.66 -1.33
N PRO A 177 -12.34 19.74 -0.70
CA PRO A 177 -11.09 20.46 -0.97
C PRO A 177 -9.87 19.98 -0.16
N LEU A 178 -9.89 18.78 0.41
CA LEU A 178 -8.75 18.28 1.19
C LEU A 178 -7.54 17.99 0.29
N PHE A 179 -6.34 18.12 0.87
CA PHE A 179 -5.07 17.75 0.25
C PHE A 179 -4.30 16.80 1.17
N TYR A 180 -3.21 16.23 0.69
CA TYR A 180 -2.39 15.27 1.44
C TYR A 180 -1.41 15.92 2.43
N ASP A 181 -1.61 17.19 2.78
CA ASP A 181 -0.71 17.90 3.66
C ASP A 181 -0.84 17.43 5.12
N ILE A 182 0.31 17.38 5.79
CA ILE A 182 0.41 16.92 7.18
C ILE A 182 -0.26 17.92 8.14
N ILE A 183 -0.25 19.22 7.79
CA ILE A 183 -0.75 20.30 8.63
C ILE A 183 -2.26 20.15 8.87
N THR A 184 -3.00 19.75 7.84
CA THR A 184 -4.44 19.58 7.88
C THR A 184 -4.88 18.12 7.99
N ALA A 185 -3.97 17.20 8.35
CA ALA A 185 -4.29 15.77 8.52
C ALA A 185 -5.48 15.53 9.47
N ASN A 186 -5.67 16.36 10.49
CA ASN A 186 -6.83 16.25 11.38
C ASN A 186 -8.17 16.45 10.65
N ASN A 187 -8.22 17.27 9.60
CA ASN A 187 -9.43 17.50 8.80
C ASN A 187 -9.88 16.21 8.09
N TRP A 188 -8.94 15.34 7.71
CA TRP A 188 -9.25 14.03 7.14
C TRP A 188 -9.92 13.12 8.16
N ASN A 189 -9.39 13.05 9.39
CA ASN A 189 -9.98 12.22 10.43
C ASN A 189 -11.35 12.73 10.90
N THR A 190 -11.57 14.05 10.87
CA THR A 190 -12.89 14.65 11.12
C THR A 190 -13.88 14.35 10.00
N LYS A 191 -13.47 14.51 8.74
CA LYS A 191 -14.37 14.30 7.58
C LYS A 191 -14.64 12.81 7.31
N TYR A 192 -13.65 11.95 7.56
CA TYR A 192 -13.67 10.52 7.26
C TYR A 192 -13.22 9.70 8.48
N PRO A 193 -14.05 9.61 9.53
CA PRO A 193 -13.68 8.88 10.74
C PRO A 193 -13.52 7.38 10.46
N SER A 194 -12.60 6.71 11.16
CA SER A 194 -12.24 5.31 10.94
C SER A 194 -13.40 4.32 11.12
N ILE A 195 -14.40 4.69 11.93
CA ILE A 195 -15.61 3.87 12.14
C ILE A 195 -16.45 3.73 10.87
N GLU A 196 -16.46 4.75 10.00
CA GLU A 196 -17.20 4.76 8.74
C GLU A 196 -16.27 4.48 7.54
N TYR A 197 -15.04 4.97 7.62
CA TYR A 197 -14.00 4.82 6.61
C TYR A 197 -12.78 4.12 7.22
N PRO A 198 -12.87 2.81 7.50
CA PRO A 198 -11.78 2.06 8.11
C PRO A 198 -10.59 1.91 7.16
N VAL A 199 -10.78 2.06 5.85
CA VAL A 199 -9.72 2.00 4.84
C VAL A 199 -9.82 3.18 3.91
N PHE A 200 -8.75 3.97 3.83
CA PHE A 200 -8.54 4.96 2.78
C PHE A 200 -7.78 4.29 1.63
N ALA A 201 -8.49 3.85 0.59
CA ALA A 201 -7.88 3.29 -0.61
C ALA A 201 -7.75 4.36 -1.69
N PHE A 202 -6.55 4.80 -2.03
CA PHE A 202 -6.31 5.83 -3.03
C PHE A 202 -5.93 5.24 -4.39
N SER A 203 -6.51 5.80 -5.45
CA SER A 203 -6.18 5.44 -6.85
C SER A 203 -4.71 5.70 -7.22
N GLY A 204 -4.04 6.62 -6.52
CA GLY A 204 -2.62 6.92 -6.61
C GLY A 204 -2.02 7.25 -5.24
N PRO A 205 -0.71 7.52 -5.15
CA PRO A 205 -0.06 7.81 -3.88
C PRO A 205 -0.56 9.11 -3.25
N PRO A 206 -0.85 9.14 -1.94
CA PRO A 206 -1.29 10.34 -1.25
C PRO A 206 -0.12 11.29 -0.95
N GLY A 207 0.36 11.96 -1.99
CA GLY A 207 1.39 13.00 -1.92
C GLY A 207 2.81 12.54 -2.26
N THR A 208 3.70 13.52 -2.35
CA THR A 208 5.15 13.38 -2.51
C THR A 208 5.80 14.19 -1.40
N ASP A 209 6.92 13.71 -0.85
CA ASP A 209 7.60 14.46 0.20
C ASP A 209 9.12 14.34 0.13
N GLN A 210 9.73 15.35 -0.49
CA GLN A 210 11.18 15.47 -0.63
C GLN A 210 11.87 15.88 0.67
N HIS A 211 11.14 16.38 1.68
CA HIS A 211 11.72 16.76 2.97
C HIS A 211 11.89 15.54 3.89
N ASN A 212 11.29 14.41 3.53
CA ASN A 212 11.28 13.17 4.31
C ASN A 212 12.32 12.12 3.85
N ILE A 213 13.37 12.57 3.17
CA ILE A 213 14.50 11.70 2.76
C ILE A 213 15.17 10.94 3.91
N HIS A 214 15.11 11.50 5.13
CA HIS A 214 15.69 10.88 6.32
C HIS A 214 15.00 9.57 6.73
N ILE A 215 13.78 9.32 6.24
CA ILE A 215 13.04 8.06 6.41
C ILE A 215 13.72 6.93 5.63
N GLY A 216 14.55 7.25 4.62
CA GLY A 216 15.31 6.28 3.83
C GLY A 216 16.11 5.28 4.68
N LYS A 217 16.53 5.65 5.90
CA LYS A 217 17.23 4.74 6.83
C LYS A 217 16.42 3.51 7.26
N TYR A 218 15.10 3.56 7.15
CA TYR A 218 14.21 2.43 7.46
C TYR A 218 14.03 1.47 6.27
N PHE A 219 14.55 1.82 5.09
CA PHE A 219 14.53 0.96 3.90
C PHE A 219 15.78 0.08 3.86
N VAL A 220 15.78 -0.93 4.72
CA VAL A 220 16.85 -1.94 4.75
C VAL A 220 16.54 -3.00 3.69
N TYR A 221 17.49 -3.28 2.79
CA TYR A 221 17.31 -4.29 1.76
C TYR A 221 17.00 -5.67 2.35
N SER A 222 16.13 -6.44 1.70
CA SER A 222 15.81 -7.81 2.09
C SER A 222 17.03 -8.73 1.97
N ASN A 223 17.02 -9.85 2.70
CA ASN A 223 18.06 -10.88 2.58
C ASN A 223 18.18 -11.40 1.15
N TYR A 224 17.07 -11.41 0.40
CA TYR A 224 17.08 -11.76 -1.01
C TYR A 224 17.95 -10.79 -1.82
N ILE A 225 17.74 -9.47 -1.70
CA ILE A 225 18.52 -8.46 -2.44
C ILE A 225 19.98 -8.45 -2.01
N GLN A 226 20.25 -8.52 -0.70
CA GLN A 226 21.61 -8.58 -0.17
C GLN A 226 22.37 -9.77 -0.77
N LYS A 227 21.76 -10.96 -0.78
CA LYS A 227 22.35 -12.16 -1.39
C LYS A 227 22.57 -12.02 -2.90
N GLN A 228 21.67 -11.36 -3.63
CA GLN A 228 21.90 -11.09 -5.06
C GLN A 228 23.12 -10.19 -5.27
N ALA A 229 23.29 -9.15 -4.45
CA ALA A 229 24.43 -8.25 -4.52
C ALA A 229 25.75 -8.98 -4.18
N GLU A 230 25.78 -9.74 -3.09
CA GLU A 230 26.95 -10.55 -2.70
C GLU A 230 27.35 -11.56 -3.79
N ASN A 231 26.37 -12.26 -4.35
CA ASN A 231 26.62 -13.21 -5.45
C ASN A 231 27.22 -12.52 -6.67
N PHE A 232 26.76 -11.31 -7.02
CA PHE A 232 27.30 -10.54 -8.12
C PHE A 232 28.77 -10.15 -7.86
N LEU A 233 29.06 -9.61 -6.68
CA LEU A 233 30.42 -9.22 -6.30
C LEU A 233 31.38 -10.42 -6.32
N ASN A 234 30.97 -11.54 -5.72
CA ASN A 234 31.75 -12.78 -5.68
C ASN A 234 32.01 -13.34 -7.08
N LYS A 235 30.98 -13.39 -7.93
CA LYS A 235 31.10 -13.87 -9.32
C LYS A 235 32.12 -13.06 -10.12
N HIS A 236 32.18 -11.75 -9.88
CA HIS A 236 33.07 -10.84 -10.58
C HIS A 236 34.39 -10.57 -9.84
N GLN A 237 34.62 -11.24 -8.71
CA GLN A 237 35.83 -11.08 -7.88
C GLN A 237 36.07 -9.62 -7.47
N ILE A 238 34.99 -8.89 -7.19
CA ILE A 238 35.02 -7.47 -6.80
C ILE A 238 35.11 -7.40 -5.28
N SER A 239 36.16 -6.77 -4.76
CA SER A 239 36.23 -6.43 -3.33
C SER A 239 35.32 -5.23 -3.01
N PRO A 240 34.41 -5.34 -2.02
CA PRO A 240 33.57 -4.21 -1.59
C PRO A 240 34.38 -2.98 -1.20
N ASP A 241 35.58 -3.17 -0.65
CA ASP A 241 36.43 -2.09 -0.12
C ASP A 241 37.05 -1.20 -1.21
N THR A 242 36.98 -1.62 -2.48
CA THR A 242 37.62 -0.93 -3.61
C THR A 242 36.65 -0.58 -4.73
N LEU A 243 35.35 -0.70 -4.47
CA LEU A 243 34.31 -0.55 -5.49
C LEU A 243 33.91 0.92 -5.70
N LEU A 244 34.08 1.41 -6.93
CA LEU A 244 33.39 2.60 -7.43
C LEU A 244 32.17 2.18 -8.25
N ALA A 245 30.96 2.46 -7.74
CA ALA A 245 29.71 2.23 -8.45
C ALA A 245 29.20 3.53 -9.09
N ILE A 246 28.88 3.49 -10.38
CA ILE A 246 28.35 4.64 -11.14
C ILE A 246 27.00 4.25 -11.73
N HIS A 247 25.97 5.06 -11.49
CA HIS A 247 24.66 4.90 -12.12
C HIS A 247 24.56 5.82 -13.34
N LEU A 248 24.57 5.22 -14.54
CA LEU A 248 24.40 5.94 -15.79
C LEU A 248 22.94 5.88 -16.24
N ARG A 249 22.22 7.00 -16.14
CA ARG A 249 20.86 7.16 -16.65
C ARG A 249 20.89 7.92 -17.97
N ASN A 250 21.21 7.21 -19.05
CA ASN A 250 21.43 7.77 -20.39
C ASN A 250 20.68 7.01 -21.50
N GLY A 251 19.61 6.29 -21.14
CA GLY A 251 18.75 5.62 -22.11
C GLY A 251 17.97 6.60 -22.99
N ILE A 252 17.49 6.12 -24.15
CA ILE A 252 16.67 6.94 -25.07
C ILE A 252 15.39 7.47 -24.41
N ASP A 253 14.87 6.75 -23.41
CA ASP A 253 13.71 7.16 -22.62
C ASP A 253 14.02 8.30 -21.63
N PHE A 254 15.30 8.66 -21.45
CA PHE A 254 15.74 9.80 -20.66
C PHE A 254 16.05 11.02 -21.55
N VAL A 255 16.52 10.81 -22.77
CA VAL A 255 16.79 11.87 -23.73
C VAL A 255 15.48 12.24 -24.42
N SER A 256 14.73 13.19 -23.85
CA SER A 256 13.59 13.77 -24.57
C SER A 256 14.11 14.65 -25.70
N TYR A 257 13.91 14.22 -26.95
CA TYR A 257 13.96 15.16 -28.06
C TYR A 257 12.77 16.10 -27.88
N TYR A 258 13.03 17.38 -27.59
CA TYR A 258 12.03 18.41 -27.80
C TYR A 258 11.73 18.42 -29.30
N THR A 259 10.59 17.86 -29.69
CA THR A 259 9.95 18.11 -30.99
C THR A 259 8.64 18.81 -30.72
#